data_AF-A0A534V729-F1
#
_entry.id   AF-A0A534V729-F1
#
_cell.length_a   1.000
_cell.length_b   1.000
_cell.length_c   1.000
_cell.angle_alpha   90.00
_cell.angle_beta   90.00
_cell.angle_gamma   90.00
#
_symmetry.space_group_name_H-M   'P 1'
#
loop_
_entity.id
_entity.type
_entity.pdbx_description
1 polymer ?
#
loop_
_entity_poly.entity_id
_entity_poly.type
_entity_poly.pdbx_seq_one_letter_code
_entity_poly.pdbx_strand_id
1 'polypeptide(L)' 'MVAVPSELERTGFAATHRRDAWWVAPLVQGVGLATLISYANWAAFQGRNYLAGNYLSPLYSPLIIVDW' A
#
# COMPACT_ATOMS: atom_id res chain seq x y z
N MET A 1 -3.36 -43.04 13.78
CA MET A 1 -2.97 -41.87 12.95
C MET A 1 -2.73 -42.40 11.55
N VAL A 2 -3.44 -41.88 10.55
CA VAL A 2 -3.18 -42.23 9.14
C VAL A 2 -1.95 -41.44 8.70
N ALA A 3 -0.92 -42.11 8.19
CA ALA A 3 0.25 -41.44 7.63
C ALA A 3 -0.15 -40.76 6.31
N VAL A 4 0.02 -39.44 6.22
CA VAL A 4 -0.10 -38.72 4.96
C VAL A 4 1.19 -38.95 4.17
N PRO A 5 1.13 -39.43 2.91
CA PRO A 5 2.34 -39.61 2.11
C PRO A 5 3.02 -38.25 1.86
N SER A 6 4.35 -38.22 2.00
CA SER A 6 5.19 -37.02 1.83
C SER A 6 5.07 -36.34 0.46
N GLU A 7 4.58 -37.08 -0.55
CA GLU A 7 4.29 -36.59 -1.90
C GLU A 7 3.24 -35.47 -1.95
N LEU A 8 2.37 -35.39 -0.94
CA LEU A 8 1.29 -34.39 -0.85
C LEU A 8 1.74 -33.12 -0.11
N GLU A 9 2.92 -33.07 0.47
CA GLU A 9 3.34 -31.96 1.33
C GLU A 9 3.98 -30.84 0.50
N ARG A 10 3.21 -29.76 0.26
CA ARG A 10 3.73 -28.55 -0.38
C ARG A 10 4.61 -27.79 0.60
N THR A 11 5.91 -28.00 0.54
CA THR A 11 6.91 -27.33 1.38
C THR A 11 7.64 -26.24 0.59
N GLY A 12 7.73 -25.02 1.15
CA GLY A 12 8.40 -23.88 0.51
C GLY A 12 7.79 -22.52 0.91
N PHE A 13 8.51 -21.43 0.61
CA PHE A 13 8.00 -20.08 0.86
C PHE A 13 6.75 -19.81 0.00
N ALA A 14 5.70 -19.24 0.62
CA ALA A 14 4.39 -19.01 -0.01
C ALA A 14 3.68 -20.27 -0.54
N ALA A 15 4.09 -21.47 -0.12
CA ALA A 15 3.41 -22.71 -0.48
C ALA A 15 2.01 -22.76 0.14
N THR A 16 0.99 -22.91 -0.69
CA THR A 16 -0.41 -23.07 -0.25
C THR A 16 -1.11 -24.16 -1.05
N HIS A 17 -2.04 -24.87 -0.39
CA HIS A 17 -2.93 -25.86 -1.00
C HIS A 17 -4.14 -25.22 -1.69
N ARG A 18 -4.38 -23.92 -1.45
CA ARG A 18 -5.46 -23.19 -2.11
C ARG A 18 -5.18 -23.06 -3.62
N ARG A 19 -6.22 -23.31 -4.43
CA ARG A 19 -6.17 -23.24 -5.91
C ARG A 19 -6.86 -22.01 -6.48
N ASP A 20 -7.67 -21.34 -5.66
CA ASP A 20 -8.35 -20.09 -5.96
C ASP A 20 -7.41 -18.89 -5.83
N ALA A 21 -7.75 -17.79 -6.50
CA ALA A 21 -6.97 -16.56 -6.52
C ALA A 21 -7.18 -15.69 -5.26
N TRP A 22 -7.16 -16.29 -4.07
CA TRP A 22 -7.40 -15.60 -2.79
C TRP A 22 -6.46 -14.43 -2.52
N TRP A 23 -5.26 -14.45 -3.13
CA TRP A 23 -4.25 -13.41 -2.98
C TRP A 23 -4.58 -12.12 -3.72
N VAL A 24 -5.52 -12.14 -4.68
CA VAL A 24 -5.82 -10.96 -5.53
C VAL A 24 -6.37 -9.81 -4.70
N ALA A 25 -7.35 -10.07 -3.83
CA ALA A 25 -7.95 -9.02 -3.00
C ALA A 25 -6.92 -8.28 -2.12
N PRO A 26 -6.08 -8.97 -1.30
CA PRO A 26 -5.06 -8.29 -0.50
C PRO A 26 -3.96 -7.67 -1.37
N LEU A 27 -3.62 -8.24 -2.53
CA LEU A 27 -2.63 -7.65 -3.43
C LEU A 27 -3.13 -6.33 -4.03
N VAL A 28 -4.39 -6.26 -4.46
CA VAL A 28 -5.00 -5.01 -4.95
C VAL A 28 -4.99 -3.94 -3.86
N GLN A 29 -5.36 -4.29 -2.63
CA GLN A 29 -5.31 -3.36 -1.49
C GLN A 29 -3.88 -2.91 -1.21
N GLY A 30 -2.91 -3.83 -1.20
CA GLY A 30 -1.51 -3.53 -0.97
C GLY A 30 -0.92 -2.61 -2.04
N VAL A 31 -1.22 -2.84 -3.32
CA VAL A 31 -0.79 -1.99 -4.43
C VAL A 31 -1.44 -0.60 -4.36
N GLY A 32 -2.72 -0.53 -4.01
CA GLY A 32 -3.41 0.75 -3.81
C GLY A 32 -2.77 1.57 -2.69
N LEU A 33 -2.52 0.94 -1.54
CA LEU A 33 -1.84 1.58 -0.41
C LEU A 33 -0.39 1.99 -0.76
N ALA A 34 0.37 1.12 -1.41
CA ALA A 34 1.74 1.43 -1.83
C ALA A 34 1.78 2.66 -2.75
N THR A 35 0.84 2.75 -3.69
CA THR A 35 0.71 3.90 -4.60
C THR A 35 0.46 5.19 -3.83
N LEU A 36 -0.50 5.18 -2.89
CA LEU A 36 -0.81 6.34 -2.05
C LEU A 36 0.38 6.76 -1.19
N ILE A 37 1.09 5.79 -0.59
CA ILE A 37 2.28 6.04 0.23
C ILE A 37 3.39 6.66 -0.64
N SER A 38 3.71 6.07 -1.79
CA SER A 38 4.73 6.60 -2.69
C SER A 38 4.40 8.01 -3.16
N TYR A 39 3.14 8.26 -3.53
CA TYR A 39 2.69 9.59 -3.93
C TYR A 39 2.77 10.61 -2.78
N ALA A 40 2.34 10.24 -1.58
CA ALA A 40 2.39 11.12 -0.41
C ALA A 40 3.84 11.49 -0.06
N ASN A 41 4.77 10.53 -0.11
CA ASN A 41 6.20 10.79 0.10
C ASN A 41 6.75 11.73 -0.98
N TRP A 42 6.45 11.46 -2.25
CA TRP A 42 6.87 12.35 -3.33
C TRP A 42 6.33 13.77 -3.16
N ALA A 43 5.04 13.93 -2.84
CA ALA A 43 4.42 15.23 -2.60
C ALA A 43 5.08 15.96 -1.42
N ALA A 44 5.35 15.25 -0.32
CA ALA A 44 6.04 15.81 0.84
C ALA A 44 7.41 16.42 0.48
N PHE A 45 8.16 15.76 -0.41
CA PHE A 45 9.45 16.28 -0.89
C PHE A 45 9.32 17.34 -1.99
N GLN A 46 8.30 17.26 -2.85
CA GLN A 46 8.13 18.19 -3.97
C GLN A 46 7.88 19.62 -3.47
N GLY A 47 7.02 19.78 -2.46
CA GLY A 47 6.72 21.08 -1.85
C GLY A 47 6.18 22.14 -2.84
N ARG A 48 5.42 21.75 -3.87
CA ARG A 48 4.88 22.67 -4.91
C ARG A 48 3.45 22.27 -5.28
N ASN A 49 2.71 23.17 -5.95
CA ASN A 49 1.34 22.93 -6.46
C ASN A 49 0.33 22.44 -5.41
N TYR A 50 0.53 22.82 -4.15
CA TYR A 50 -0.31 22.40 -3.03
C TYR A 50 -1.43 23.39 -2.70
N LEU A 51 -1.40 24.60 -3.29
CA LEU A 51 -2.40 25.65 -3.15
C LEU A 51 -3.10 25.92 -4.47
N ALA A 52 -4.43 26.04 -4.42
CA ALA A 52 -5.27 26.49 -5.53
C ALA A 52 -6.36 27.44 -4.99
N GLY A 53 -6.12 28.76 -5.08
CA GLY A 53 -6.99 29.75 -4.44
C GLY A 53 -7.05 29.54 -2.92
N ASN A 54 -8.24 29.28 -2.38
CA ASN A 54 -8.45 28.97 -0.96
C ASN A 54 -8.41 27.46 -0.65
N TYR A 55 -8.03 26.61 -1.61
CA TYR A 55 -7.93 25.17 -1.42
C TYR A 55 -6.49 24.75 -1.16
N LEU A 56 -6.30 23.97 -0.10
CA LEU A 56 -5.04 23.30 0.23
C LEU A 56 -5.18 21.81 -0.06
N SER A 57 -4.14 21.21 -0.65
CA SER A 57 -4.08 19.76 -0.83
C SER A 57 -4.21 19.03 0.51
N PRO A 58 -5.02 17.95 0.62
CA PRO A 58 -5.21 17.20 1.86
C PRO A 58 -3.92 16.59 2.44
N LEU A 59 -2.87 16.46 1.61
CA LEU A 59 -1.57 15.93 2.04
C LEU A 59 -0.68 16.96 2.73
N TYR A 60 -1.08 18.24 2.75
CA TYR A 60 -0.37 19.32 3.42
C TYR A 60 -1.18 19.78 4.62
N SER A 61 -0.56 19.74 5.80
CA SER A 61 -1.15 20.25 7.05
C SER A 61 -0.89 21.76 7.18
N PRO A 62 -1.73 22.51 7.93
CA PRO A 62 -2.22 23.84 7.57
C PRO A 62 -1.10 24.79 7.18
N LEU A 63 -1.38 25.62 6.17
CA LEU A 63 -0.43 26.61 5.67
C LEU A 63 0.02 27.53 6.81
N ILE A 64 1.24 27.31 7.32
CA ILE A 64 1.84 28.16 8.33
C ILE A 64 2.46 29.34 7.60
N ILE A 65 1.70 30.43 7.53
CA ILE A 65 2.21 31.75 7.13
C ILE A 65 2.68 32.42 8.42
N VAL A 66 3.98 32.71 8.51
CA VAL A 66 4.52 33.42 9.66
C VAL A 66 4.76 34.87 9.25
N ASP A 67 4.17 35.81 9.99
CA ASP A 67 4.07 37.24 9.69
C ASP A 67 4.95 38.13 10.58
N TRP A 68 5.98 37.57 11.23
CA TRP A 68 6.94 38.35 12.03
C TRP A 68 8.02 39.03 11.18
#